data_AF-F7RRI7-F1
#
_entry.id   AF-F7RRI7-F1
#
_cell.length_a   1.000
_cell.length_b   1.000
_cell.length_c   1.000
_cell.angle_alpha   90.00
_cell.angle_beta   90.00
_cell.angle_gamma   90.00
#
_symmetry.space_group_name_H-M   'P 1'
#
loop_
_entity.id
_entity.type
_entity.pdbx_description
1 polymer ?
#
loop_
_entity_poly.entity_id
_entity_poly.type
_entity_poly.pdbx_seq_one_letter_code
_entity_poly.pdbx_strand_id
1 'polypeptide(L)'
;MIKLKLIGITALLSLSSTVMASQIDACNKDVASRTCQSYLEGIVDGALMFKSEALGARLETNGYQSRALKYRGGKRFQEANRTYCASRIPNRDTLVLGVTEAVSTGTAADLEQLQDIVINLLDCQRLK
;
A
#
# COMPACT_ATOMS: atom_id res chain seq x y z
N MET A 1 -19.83 -57.86 -11.90
CA MET A 1 -19.43 -57.37 -10.56
C MET A 1 -17.94 -57.07 -10.55
N ILE A 2 -17.53 -55.80 -10.70
CA ILE A 2 -16.26 -55.15 -10.28
C ILE A 2 -16.58 -53.64 -10.39
N LYS A 3 -17.24 -53.06 -9.38
CA LYS A 3 -16.65 -52.24 -8.31
C LYS A 3 -15.95 -50.96 -8.81
N LEU A 4 -16.79 -50.04 -9.26
CA LEU A 4 -16.82 -48.61 -8.92
C LEU A 4 -15.87 -48.21 -7.77
N LYS A 5 -14.60 -47.92 -8.07
CA LYS A 5 -13.64 -47.30 -7.13
C LYS A 5 -12.57 -46.52 -7.89
N LEU A 6 -12.93 -45.40 -8.50
CA LEU A 6 -11.94 -44.40 -8.93
C LEU A 6 -12.57 -43.03 -9.19
N ILE A 7 -13.49 -42.60 -8.31
CA ILE A 7 -14.00 -41.23 -8.30
C ILE A 7 -14.05 -40.83 -6.84
N GLY A 8 -13.02 -40.15 -6.33
CA GLY A 8 -13.06 -39.72 -4.94
C GLY A 8 -11.76 -39.25 -4.32
N ILE A 9 -10.87 -38.54 -5.02
CA ILE A 9 -9.78 -37.76 -4.36
C ILE A 9 -9.51 -36.41 -5.05
N THR A 10 -10.45 -35.80 -5.77
CA THR A 10 -10.25 -34.47 -6.40
C THR A 10 -11.14 -33.36 -5.85
N ALA A 11 -11.84 -33.58 -4.73
CA ALA A 11 -12.81 -32.62 -4.19
C ALA A 11 -12.36 -31.87 -2.92
N LEU A 12 -11.05 -31.88 -2.58
CA LEU A 12 -10.54 -31.26 -1.35
C LEU A 12 -9.76 -29.95 -1.56
N LEU A 13 -9.68 -29.41 -2.78
CA LEU A 13 -9.00 -28.14 -3.06
C LEU A 13 -9.94 -26.96 -3.39
N SER A 14 -11.26 -27.12 -3.29
CA SER A 14 -12.23 -26.09 -3.71
C SER A 14 -12.85 -25.26 -2.57
N LEU A 15 -12.34 -25.35 -1.33
CA LEU A 15 -12.89 -24.60 -0.18
C LEU A 15 -11.94 -23.57 0.46
N SER A 16 -10.91 -23.10 -0.24
CA SER A 16 -10.32 -21.79 0.08
C SER A 16 -11.19 -20.71 -0.54
N SER A 17 -12.45 -20.66 -0.08
CA SER A 17 -13.40 -19.59 -0.38
C SER A 17 -12.77 -18.28 0.07
N THR A 18 -12.56 -17.40 -0.89
CA THR A 18 -12.53 -15.94 -0.82
C THR A 18 -13.11 -15.33 0.46
N VAL A 19 -12.38 -15.36 1.58
CA VAL A 19 -12.60 -14.45 2.73
C VAL A 19 -11.84 -13.16 2.41
N MET A 20 -12.25 -12.52 1.31
CA MET A 20 -11.96 -11.13 0.99
C MET A 20 -13.27 -10.35 1.19
N ALA A 21 -13.93 -10.56 2.34
CA ALA A 21 -15.16 -9.88 2.71
C ALA A 21 -14.88 -9.12 4.01
N SER A 22 -14.65 -7.81 3.82
CA SER A 22 -14.64 -6.70 4.79
C SER A 22 -13.92 -6.91 6.12
N GLN A 23 -12.60 -7.09 6.07
CA GLN A 23 -11.76 -6.89 7.27
C GLN A 23 -11.90 -5.46 7.84
N ILE A 24 -12.30 -4.49 7.00
CA ILE A 24 -12.67 -3.15 7.44
C ILE A 24 -13.97 -3.11 8.27
N ASP A 25 -14.88 -4.07 8.13
CA ASP A 25 -16.07 -4.14 9.01
C ASP A 25 -15.68 -4.51 10.44
N ALA A 26 -14.57 -5.24 10.64
CA ALA A 26 -14.03 -5.46 11.97
C ALA A 26 -13.52 -4.15 12.57
N CYS A 27 -12.91 -3.29 11.75
CA CYS A 27 -12.50 -1.96 12.16
C CYS A 27 -13.68 -1.03 12.46
N ASN A 28 -14.75 -1.07 11.66
CA ASN A 28 -15.96 -0.29 11.90
C ASN A 28 -16.69 -0.69 13.20
N LYS A 29 -16.47 -1.91 13.70
CA LYS A 29 -17.00 -2.38 15.00
C LYS A 29 -16.12 -1.96 16.18
N ASP A 30 -14.83 -2.20 16.07
CA ASP A 30 -13.86 -1.90 17.12
C ASP A 30 -12.47 -1.68 16.52
N VAL A 31 -12.07 -0.42 16.44
CA VAL A 31 -10.75 0.01 15.95
C VAL A 31 -9.62 -0.47 16.86
N ALA A 32 -9.87 -0.60 18.17
CA ALA A 32 -8.87 -1.08 19.13
C ALA A 32 -8.72 -2.61 19.11
N SER A 33 -9.60 -3.32 18.41
CA SER A 33 -9.53 -4.78 18.31
C SER A 33 -8.22 -5.23 17.66
N ARG A 34 -7.65 -6.32 18.16
CA ARG A 34 -6.41 -6.90 17.60
C ARG A 34 -6.55 -7.24 16.12
N THR A 35 -7.75 -7.64 15.70
CA THR A 35 -8.08 -7.94 14.30
C THR A 35 -7.98 -6.70 13.43
N CYS A 36 -8.58 -5.57 13.85
CA CYS A 36 -8.48 -4.32 13.11
C CYS A 36 -7.05 -3.81 13.06
N GLN A 37 -6.36 -3.78 14.20
CA GLN A 37 -4.96 -3.32 14.26
C GLN A 37 -4.04 -4.13 13.33
N SER A 38 -4.16 -5.46 13.33
CA SER A 38 -3.39 -6.32 12.44
C SER A 38 -3.71 -6.07 10.96
N TYR A 39 -4.96 -5.73 10.64
CA TYR A 39 -5.38 -5.38 9.29
C TYR A 39 -4.79 -4.05 8.82
N LEU A 40 -4.88 -3.00 9.64
CA LEU A 40 -4.33 -1.68 9.33
C LEU A 40 -2.80 -1.73 9.20
N GLU A 41 -2.15 -2.48 10.08
CA GLU A 41 -0.71 -2.76 9.99
C GLU A 41 -0.35 -3.44 8.66
N GLY A 42 -1.10 -4.47 8.25
CA GLY A 42 -0.88 -5.16 6.98
C GLY A 42 -1.07 -4.24 5.76
N ILE A 43 -2.03 -3.32 5.79
CA ILE A 43 -2.22 -2.31 4.74
C ILE A 43 -1.04 -1.36 4.67
N VAL A 44 -0.60 -0.83 5.82
CA VAL A 44 0.55 0.07 5.88
C VAL A 44 1.82 -0.63 5.41
N ASP A 45 2.03 -1.88 5.80
CA ASP A 45 3.18 -2.69 5.38
C ASP A 45 3.17 -2.92 3.87
N GLY A 46 2.00 -3.28 3.31
CA GLY A 46 1.82 -3.41 1.87
C GLY A 46 2.10 -2.10 1.13
N ALA A 47 1.65 -0.96 1.65
CA ALA A 47 1.88 0.34 1.04
C ALA A 47 3.36 0.76 1.11
N LEU A 48 4.05 0.45 2.21
CA LEU A 48 5.48 0.73 2.37
C LEU A 48 6.36 -0.08 1.40
N MET A 49 5.90 -1.23 0.90
CA MET A 49 6.60 -1.95 -0.16
C MET A 49 6.78 -1.10 -1.43
N PHE A 50 5.83 -0.21 -1.71
CA PHE A 50 5.86 0.68 -2.88
C PHE A 50 6.40 2.08 -2.55
N LYS A 51 7.01 2.27 -1.37
CA LYS A 51 7.57 3.56 -0.94
C LYS A 51 8.53 4.17 -1.97
N SER A 52 9.32 3.35 -2.66
CA SER A 52 10.25 3.85 -3.70
C SER A 52 9.55 4.52 -4.88
N GLU A 53 8.32 4.10 -5.20
CA GLU A 53 7.52 4.68 -6.27
C GLU A 53 6.96 6.05 -5.86
N ALA A 54 6.55 6.19 -4.60
CA ALA A 54 6.12 7.47 -4.02
C ALA A 54 7.22 8.54 -4.05
N LEU A 55 8.49 8.13 -3.93
CA LEU A 55 9.65 9.04 -4.04
C LEU A 55 9.88 9.58 -5.47
N GLY A 56 9.25 8.99 -6.48
CA GLY A 56 9.48 9.29 -7.89
C GLY A 56 10.69 8.56 -8.48
N ALA A 57 10.67 8.38 -9.80
CA ALA A 57 11.70 7.65 -10.54
C ALA A 57 13.08 8.33 -10.42
N ARG A 58 14.12 7.52 -10.20
CA ARG A 58 15.50 8.01 -10.25
C ARG A 58 15.86 8.39 -11.68
N LEU A 59 16.65 9.46 -11.83
CA LEU A 59 17.19 9.82 -13.13
C LEU A 59 18.23 8.79 -13.59
N GLU A 60 17.99 8.16 -14.72
CA GLU A 60 19.01 7.38 -15.43
C GLU A 60 20.15 8.31 -15.86
N THR A 61 21.41 7.91 -15.63
CA THR A 61 22.60 8.73 -15.96
C THR A 61 23.64 7.99 -16.80
N ASN A 62 23.27 6.80 -17.27
CA ASN A 62 24.22 5.79 -17.74
C ASN A 62 24.62 6.10 -19.19
N GLY A 63 23.70 6.63 -20.00
CA GLY A 63 23.90 6.98 -21.41
C GLY A 63 24.31 8.43 -21.65
N TYR A 64 24.94 8.71 -22.81
CA TYR A 64 25.40 10.04 -23.21
C TYR A 64 24.25 11.08 -23.22
N GLN A 65 23.11 10.75 -23.82
CA GLN A 65 21.94 11.62 -23.85
C GLN A 65 21.40 11.88 -22.43
N SER A 66 21.37 10.85 -21.58
CA SER A 66 20.85 10.98 -20.20
C SER A 66 21.69 11.92 -19.32
N ARG A 67 23.02 11.93 -19.49
CA ARG A 67 23.92 12.88 -18.81
C ARG A 67 23.72 14.31 -19.28
N ALA A 68 23.51 14.51 -20.58
CA ALA A 68 23.17 15.83 -21.12
C ALA A 68 21.81 16.33 -20.60
N LEU A 69 20.85 15.42 -20.41
CA LEU A 69 19.52 15.75 -19.90
C LEU A 69 19.47 15.98 -18.39
N LYS A 70 20.41 15.44 -17.60
CA LYS A 70 20.51 15.63 -16.14
C LYS A 70 20.50 17.10 -15.73
N TYR A 71 21.15 17.96 -16.52
CA TYR A 71 21.29 19.39 -16.20
C TYR A 71 20.10 20.25 -16.65
N ARG A 72 19.13 19.68 -17.38
CA ARG A 72 17.91 20.41 -17.73
C ARG A 72 17.10 20.68 -16.45
N GLY A 73 16.53 21.87 -16.35
CA GLY A 73 15.78 22.33 -15.17
C GLY A 73 14.79 21.27 -14.67
N GLY A 74 13.95 20.73 -15.56
CA GLY A 74 12.97 19.69 -15.23
C GLY A 74 13.55 18.47 -14.51
N LYS A 75 14.75 18.01 -14.89
CA LYS A 75 15.38 16.86 -14.23
C LYS A 75 15.96 17.22 -12.86
N ARG A 76 16.53 18.42 -12.71
CA ARG A 76 16.97 18.92 -11.39
C ARG A 76 15.81 19.06 -10.41
N PHE A 77 14.64 19.50 -10.89
CA PHE A 77 13.42 19.54 -10.08
C PHE A 77 12.96 18.14 -9.65
N GLN A 78 12.99 17.15 -10.55
CA GLN A 78 12.66 15.76 -10.22
C GLN A 78 13.57 15.19 -9.12
N GLU A 79 14.89 15.37 -9.22
CA GLU A 79 15.83 14.89 -8.19
C GLU A 79 15.68 15.65 -6.86
N ALA A 80 15.41 16.96 -6.91
CA ALA A 80 15.15 17.77 -5.72
C ALA A 80 13.87 17.33 -5.00
N ASN A 81 12.78 17.07 -5.75
CA ASN A 81 11.52 16.56 -5.19
C ASN A 81 11.71 15.18 -4.57
N ARG A 82 12.43 14.28 -5.26
CA ARG A 82 12.78 12.95 -4.73
C ARG A 82 13.56 13.04 -3.42
N THR A 83 14.57 13.91 -3.38
CA THR A 83 15.40 14.13 -2.17
C THR A 83 14.57 14.73 -1.03
N TYR A 84 13.70 15.69 -1.35
CA TYR A 84 12.76 16.28 -0.41
C TYR A 84 11.84 15.21 0.22
N CYS A 85 11.26 14.37 -0.64
CA CYS A 85 10.40 13.26 -0.27
C CYS A 85 11.09 12.19 0.59
N ALA A 86 12.34 11.85 0.30
CA ALA A 86 13.07 10.76 0.96
C ALA A 86 13.13 10.89 2.49
N SER A 87 13.17 12.13 2.99
CA SER A 87 13.21 12.44 4.43
C SER A 87 11.84 12.69 5.07
N ARG A 88 10.78 12.79 4.27
CA ARG A 88 9.45 13.25 4.72
C ARG A 88 8.34 12.21 4.65
N ILE A 89 8.55 11.09 3.95
CA ILE A 89 7.63 9.95 4.06
C ILE A 89 7.67 9.46 5.53
N PRO A 90 6.52 9.44 6.23
CA PRO A 90 6.47 9.02 7.62
C PRO A 90 6.99 7.60 7.84
N ASN A 91 7.40 7.29 9.08
CA ASN A 91 7.77 5.93 9.46
C ASN A 91 6.51 5.05 9.60
N ARG A 92 6.70 3.73 9.66
CA ARG A 92 5.61 2.75 9.76
C ARG A 92 4.63 3.07 10.88
N ASP A 93 5.13 3.32 12.09
CA ASP A 93 4.27 3.52 13.27
C ASP A 93 3.44 4.80 13.16
N THR A 94 3.99 5.85 12.55
CA THR A 94 3.28 7.10 12.29
C THR A 94 2.17 6.90 11.26
N LEU A 95 2.42 6.08 10.23
CA LEU A 95 1.41 5.72 9.24
C LEU A 95 0.28 4.90 9.87
N VAL A 96 0.62 3.87 10.66
CA VAL A 96 -0.39 3.06 11.38
C VAL A 96 -1.23 3.94 12.29
N LEU A 97 -0.62 4.87 13.02
CA LEU A 97 -1.35 5.81 13.87
C LEU A 97 -2.32 6.69 13.07
N GLY A 98 -1.85 7.31 11.97
CA GLY A 98 -2.69 8.17 11.13
C GLY A 98 -3.84 7.41 10.45
N VAL A 99 -3.59 6.19 10.01
CA VAL A 99 -4.62 5.31 9.43
C VAL A 99 -5.63 4.88 10.51
N THR A 100 -5.16 4.56 11.71
CA THR A 100 -6.02 4.22 12.85
C THR A 100 -6.90 5.40 13.24
N GLU A 101 -6.34 6.61 13.28
CA GLU A 101 -7.08 7.85 13.55
C GLU A 101 -8.17 8.07 12.49
N ALA A 102 -7.84 7.89 11.22
CA ALA A 102 -8.79 8.05 10.13
C ALA A 102 -10.00 7.09 10.23
N VAL A 103 -9.74 5.83 10.55
CA VAL A 103 -10.80 4.85 10.78
C VAL A 103 -11.61 5.22 12.03
N SER A 104 -10.96 5.62 13.12
CA SER A 104 -11.64 6.00 14.37
C SER A 104 -12.54 7.23 14.26
N THR A 105 -12.21 8.14 13.34
CA THR A 105 -12.99 9.35 13.03
C THR A 105 -14.06 9.11 11.98
N GLY A 106 -14.15 7.89 11.43
CA GLY A 106 -15.09 7.55 10.36
C GLY A 106 -14.74 8.15 9.00
N THR A 107 -13.52 8.65 8.81
CA THR A 107 -13.05 9.20 7.53
C THR A 107 -12.60 8.13 6.53
N ALA A 108 -12.32 6.90 7.01
CA ALA A 108 -12.15 5.71 6.19
C ALA A 108 -13.16 4.62 6.59
N ALA A 109 -14.38 4.73 6.09
CA ALA A 109 -15.47 3.78 6.35
C ALA A 109 -15.41 2.55 5.43
N ASP A 110 -14.80 2.69 4.26
CA ASP A 110 -14.64 1.64 3.26
C ASP A 110 -13.18 1.53 2.77
N LEU A 111 -12.92 0.47 2.00
CA LEU A 111 -11.58 0.14 1.51
C LEU A 111 -11.01 1.21 0.57
N GLU A 112 -11.85 1.86 -0.23
CA GLU A 112 -11.43 2.88 -1.19
C GLU A 112 -10.95 4.12 -0.44
N GLN A 113 -11.73 4.61 0.52
CA GLN A 113 -11.36 5.72 1.39
C GLN A 113 -10.10 5.40 2.21
N LEU A 114 -9.97 4.17 2.70
CA LEU A 114 -8.78 3.73 3.43
C LEU A 114 -7.52 3.76 2.55
N GLN A 115 -7.63 3.31 1.30
CA GLN A 115 -6.52 3.38 0.33
C GLN A 115 -6.15 4.83 0.01
N ASP A 116 -7.13 5.71 -0.20
CA ASP A 116 -6.91 7.13 -0.46
C ASP A 116 -6.17 7.80 0.70
N ILE A 117 -6.53 7.49 1.94
CA ILE A 117 -5.84 8.03 3.11
C ILE A 117 -4.39 7.55 3.17
N VAL A 118 -4.14 6.27 2.93
CA VAL A 118 -2.78 5.72 2.90
C VAL A 118 -1.95 6.38 1.79
N ILE A 119 -2.51 6.55 0.59
CA ILE A 119 -1.85 7.23 -0.53
C ILE A 119 -1.53 8.68 -0.15
N ASN A 120 -2.47 9.40 0.44
CA ASN A 120 -2.28 10.79 0.85
C ASN A 120 -1.23 10.93 1.96
N LEU A 121 -1.18 10.00 2.92
CA LEU A 121 -0.15 9.98 3.96
C LEU A 121 1.26 9.68 3.41
N LEU A 122 1.35 8.95 2.29
CA LEU A 122 2.60 8.68 1.59
C LEU A 122 2.97 9.77 0.58
N ASP A 123 2.02 10.62 0.18
CA ASP A 123 2.23 11.67 -0.80
C ASP A 123 3.04 12.83 -0.21
N CYS A 124 4.28 12.94 -0.68
CA CYS A 124 5.22 13.97 -0.29
C CYS A 124 5.55 14.92 -1.45
N GLN A 125 4.96 14.69 -2.64
CA GLN A 125 5.32 15.41 -3.84
C GLN A 125 4.72 16.82 -3.81
N ARG A 126 5.58 17.85 -3.93
CA ARG A 126 5.13 19.25 -3.85
C ARG A 126 4.33 19.72 -5.05
N LEU A 127 4.50 19.08 -6.21
CA LEU A 127 3.89 19.46 -7.48
C LEU A 127 3.58 18.17 -8.24
N LYS A 128 2.30 17.94 -8.53
CA LYS A 128 1.82 16.90 -9.46
C LYS A 128 1.67 17.49 -10.85
#